data_AF-A0A1I8GH02-F1
#
_entry.id   AF-A0A1I8GH02-F1
#
_cell.length_a   1.000
_cell.length_b   1.000
_cell.length_c   1.000
_cell.angle_alpha   90.00
_cell.angle_beta   90.00
_cell.angle_gamma   90.00
#
_symmetry.space_group_name_H-M   'P 1'
#
loop_
_entity.id
_entity.type
_entity.pdbx_description
1 polymer ?
#
loop_
_entity_poly.entity_id
_entity_poly.type
_entity_poly.pdbx_seq_one_letter_code
_entity_poly.pdbx_strand_id
1 'polypeptide(L)'
;REGLLCGGSSGSAFDCALRAVRDFGLGAGKRVVVLLPDSVRNYMTKFLSDDWMIERGHMPDPEDDPSLGPSHAWMSVRVGSLDLRAPLTVAPDVSVSETLELFNRESIDQVPVVERSSGAIVGMATLSNITSRIIRGSLAPTDPVGSAAFDKFTKVTPDAKLGAVSRRLDTDHFVLVVQQQRQC
;
A
#
# COMPACT_ATOMS: atom_id res chain seq x y z
N ARG A 1 20.44 -17.51 -4.02
CA ARG A 1 20.49 -16.06 -4.34
C ARG A 1 21.50 -15.45 -3.39
N GLU A 2 22.46 -14.69 -3.93
CA GLU A 2 23.78 -14.42 -3.32
C GLU A 2 23.85 -13.20 -2.37
N GLY A 3 22.73 -12.49 -2.14
CA GLY A 3 22.74 -11.29 -1.28
C GLY A 3 23.47 -10.07 -1.86
N LEU A 4 23.71 -10.03 -3.18
CA LEU A 4 24.41 -8.92 -3.85
C LEU A 4 23.44 -7.81 -4.28
N LEU A 5 23.54 -6.64 -3.65
CA LEU A 5 22.68 -5.47 -3.89
C LEU A 5 23.14 -4.63 -5.10
N CYS A 6 23.03 -5.20 -6.30
CA CYS A 6 23.53 -4.63 -7.55
C CYS A 6 22.42 -4.07 -8.47
N GLY A 7 22.81 -3.26 -9.45
CA GLY A 7 21.90 -2.68 -10.45
C GLY A 7 21.49 -3.62 -11.58
N GLY A 8 20.61 -3.16 -12.47
CA GLY A 8 20.04 -4.00 -13.54
C GLY A 8 21.05 -4.45 -14.61
N SER A 9 22.07 -3.64 -14.89
CA SER A 9 23.16 -4.00 -15.81
C SER A 9 23.96 -5.20 -15.30
N SER A 10 24.07 -5.35 -13.98
CA SER A 10 24.71 -6.49 -13.32
C SER A 10 23.97 -7.80 -13.59
N GLY A 11 22.63 -7.77 -13.57
CA GLY A 11 21.81 -8.92 -13.96
C GLY A 11 21.99 -9.31 -15.42
N SER A 12 22.08 -8.32 -16.32
CA SER A 12 22.35 -8.55 -17.75
C SER A 12 23.75 -9.16 -17.98
N ALA A 13 24.76 -8.62 -17.31
CA ALA A 13 26.13 -9.13 -17.39
C ALA A 13 26.23 -10.57 -16.87
N PHE A 14 25.53 -10.89 -15.79
CA PHE A 14 25.49 -12.22 -15.22
C PHE A 14 24.75 -13.22 -16.13
N ASP A 15 23.62 -12.85 -16.70
CA ASP A 15 22.90 -13.69 -17.67
C ASP A 15 23.75 -13.99 -18.92
N CYS A 16 24.43 -12.97 -19.47
CA CYS A 16 25.40 -13.16 -20.55
C CYS A 16 26.57 -14.08 -20.15
N ALA A 17 27.09 -13.94 -18.93
CA ALA A 17 28.16 -14.81 -18.44
C ALA A 17 27.71 -16.27 -18.32
N LEU A 18 26.48 -16.52 -17.85
CA LEU A 18 25.90 -17.87 -17.80
C LEU A 18 25.75 -18.48 -19.19
N ARG A 19 25.31 -17.70 -20.18
CA ARG A 19 25.25 -18.13 -21.59
C ARG A 19 26.65 -18.48 -22.12
N ALA A 20 27.62 -17.59 -21.95
CA ALA A 20 28.99 -17.80 -22.40
C ALA A 20 29.64 -19.03 -21.75
N VAL A 21 29.42 -19.27 -20.45
CA VAL A 21 29.91 -20.48 -19.76
C VAL A 21 29.41 -21.76 -20.43
N ARG A 22 28.14 -21.79 -20.83
CA ARG A 22 27.56 -22.94 -21.55
C ARG A 22 28.12 -23.06 -22.97
N ASP A 23 28.13 -21.96 -23.71
CA ASP A 23 28.52 -21.94 -25.13
C ASP A 23 30.00 -22.28 -25.34
N PHE A 24 30.87 -21.86 -24.41
CA PHE A 24 32.30 -22.14 -24.45
C PHE A 24 32.72 -23.36 -23.60
N GLY A 25 31.78 -24.08 -23.00
CA GLY A 25 32.05 -25.29 -22.23
C GLY A 25 32.98 -25.08 -21.03
N LEU A 26 32.86 -23.94 -20.33
CA LEU A 26 33.73 -23.60 -19.21
C LEU A 26 33.35 -24.40 -17.96
N GLY A 27 33.99 -25.57 -17.80
CA GLY A 27 33.76 -26.49 -16.69
C GLY A 27 34.65 -26.26 -15.45
N ALA A 28 34.73 -27.31 -14.61
CA ALA A 28 35.48 -27.29 -13.36
C ALA A 28 36.95 -26.85 -13.56
N GLY A 29 37.45 -26.04 -12.63
CA GLY A 29 38.81 -25.51 -12.67
C GLY A 29 38.99 -24.21 -13.47
N LYS A 30 37.96 -23.75 -14.20
CA LYS A 30 37.95 -22.42 -14.82
C LYS A 30 37.39 -21.37 -13.85
N ARG A 31 37.83 -20.12 -13.99
CA ARG A 31 37.31 -18.97 -13.24
C ARG A 31 36.75 -17.95 -14.21
N VAL A 32 35.52 -17.52 -13.96
CA VAL A 32 34.86 -16.45 -14.71
C VAL A 32 34.63 -15.30 -13.76
N VAL A 33 35.01 -14.09 -14.18
CA VAL A 33 34.82 -12.86 -13.42
C VAL A 33 33.76 -12.04 -14.13
N VAL A 34 32.74 -11.61 -13.39
CA VAL A 34 31.66 -10.76 -13.89
C VAL A 34 31.71 -9.44 -13.12
N LEU A 35 31.76 -8.33 -13.85
CA LEU A 35 31.72 -6.99 -13.26
C LEU A 35 30.27 -6.58 -13.00
N LEU A 36 30.00 -6.15 -11.77
CA LEU A 36 28.70 -5.61 -11.34
C LEU A 36 28.85 -4.09 -11.20
N PRO A 37 28.43 -3.29 -12.20
CA PRO A 37 28.92 -1.91 -12.34
C PRO A 37 28.42 -0.94 -11.27
N ASP A 38 27.23 -1.17 -10.72
CA ASP A 38 26.60 -0.28 -9.77
C ASP A 38 25.71 -1.00 -8.75
N SER A 39 25.28 -0.26 -7.73
CA SER A 39 24.44 -0.75 -6.64
C SER A 39 22.95 -0.52 -6.90
N VAL A 40 22.11 -1.16 -6.08
CA VAL A 40 20.65 -1.04 -6.15
C VAL A 40 20.12 0.37 -5.86
N ARG A 41 20.92 1.26 -5.26
CA ARG A 41 20.50 2.60 -4.80
C ARG A 41 19.79 3.42 -5.89
N ASN A 42 20.24 3.32 -7.14
CA ASN A 42 19.68 4.08 -8.27
C ASN A 42 18.32 3.53 -8.76
N TYR A 43 17.86 2.41 -8.20
CA TYR A 43 16.75 1.61 -8.73
C TYR A 43 15.71 1.24 -7.67
N MET A 44 15.76 1.86 -6.48
CA MET A 44 14.81 1.59 -5.40
C MET A 44 13.34 1.76 -5.81
N THR A 45 13.06 2.65 -6.75
CA THR A 45 11.71 2.92 -7.30
C THR A 45 11.48 2.29 -8.67
N LYS A 46 12.36 1.39 -9.13
CA LYS A 46 12.28 0.72 -10.43
C LYS A 46 12.20 -0.79 -10.25
N PHE A 47 13.13 -1.58 -10.80
CA PHE A 47 13.06 -3.04 -10.76
C PHE A 47 13.09 -3.65 -9.34
N LEU A 48 13.44 -2.87 -8.30
CA LEU A 48 13.31 -3.30 -6.91
C LEU A 48 11.85 -3.25 -6.41
N SER A 49 11.01 -2.43 -7.03
CA SER A 49 9.58 -2.37 -6.78
C SER A 49 8.88 -3.44 -7.63
N ASP A 50 8.19 -4.34 -6.95
CA ASP A 50 7.36 -5.37 -7.58
C ASP A 50 6.26 -4.74 -8.45
N ASP A 51 5.63 -3.66 -7.99
CA ASP A 51 4.62 -2.91 -8.76
C ASP A 51 5.20 -2.40 -10.09
N TRP A 52 6.39 -1.80 -10.06
CA TRP A 52 7.06 -1.34 -11.29
C TRP A 52 7.37 -2.50 -12.24
N MET A 53 7.77 -3.66 -11.71
CA MET A 53 8.05 -4.86 -12.51
C MET A 53 6.77 -5.43 -13.15
N ILE A 54 5.65 -5.44 -12.42
CA ILE A 54 4.35 -5.87 -12.93
C ILE A 54 3.86 -4.90 -14.02
N GLU A 55 3.88 -3.59 -13.76
CA GLU A 55 3.45 -2.55 -14.71
C GLU A 55 4.24 -2.61 -16.03
N ARG A 56 5.52 -2.98 -15.96
CA ARG A 56 6.39 -3.12 -17.14
C ARG A 56 6.30 -4.50 -17.80
N GLY A 57 5.51 -5.41 -17.25
CA GLY A 57 5.37 -6.78 -17.75
C GLY A 57 6.61 -7.64 -17.56
N HIS A 58 7.51 -7.27 -16.64
CA HIS A 58 8.69 -8.05 -16.28
C HIS A 58 8.42 -9.08 -15.19
N MET A 59 7.27 -8.98 -14.52
CA MET A 59 6.79 -9.95 -13.55
C MET A 59 5.29 -10.19 -13.78
N PRO A 60 4.80 -11.43 -13.73
CA PRO A 60 3.35 -11.68 -13.75
C PRO A 60 2.70 -11.02 -12.54
N ASP A 61 1.47 -10.53 -12.68
CA ASP A 61 0.71 -10.08 -11.52
C ASP A 61 0.38 -11.30 -10.66
N PRO A 62 0.78 -11.32 -9.38
CA PRO A 62 0.39 -12.39 -8.45
C PRO A 62 -1.13 -12.62 -8.40
N GLU A 63 -1.93 -11.61 -8.70
CA GLU A 63 -3.39 -11.72 -8.71
C GLU A 63 -3.96 -12.59 -9.84
N ASP A 64 -3.16 -12.84 -10.88
CA ASP A 64 -3.53 -13.63 -12.06
C ASP A 64 -2.66 -14.89 -12.20
N ASP A 65 -1.80 -15.19 -11.22
CA ASP A 65 -0.92 -16.36 -11.24
C ASP A 65 -1.58 -17.57 -10.57
N PRO A 66 -2.11 -18.55 -11.34
CA PRO A 66 -2.74 -19.75 -10.78
C PRO A 66 -1.74 -20.69 -10.08
N SER A 67 -0.43 -20.44 -10.21
CA SER A 67 0.62 -21.27 -9.60
C SER A 67 0.93 -20.92 -8.14
N LEU A 68 0.46 -19.77 -7.64
CA LEU A 68 0.69 -19.31 -6.26
C LEU A 68 0.00 -20.17 -5.18
N GLY A 69 -0.73 -21.21 -5.58
CA GLY A 69 -1.29 -22.21 -4.69
C GLY A 69 -2.49 -21.70 -3.87
N PRO A 70 -3.13 -22.58 -3.10
CA PRO A 70 -4.36 -22.26 -2.39
C PRO A 70 -4.18 -21.21 -1.28
N SER A 71 -2.96 -21.02 -0.76
CA SER A 71 -2.65 -20.00 0.26
C SER A 71 -2.79 -18.57 -0.24
N HIS A 72 -2.76 -18.34 -1.55
CA HIS A 72 -2.88 -17.01 -2.16
C HIS A 72 -4.18 -16.80 -2.94
N ALA A 73 -5.12 -17.76 -2.90
CA ALA A 73 -6.40 -17.67 -3.60
C ALA A 73 -7.21 -16.42 -3.21
N TRP A 74 -7.08 -15.96 -1.96
CA TRP A 74 -7.73 -14.74 -1.46
C TRP A 74 -7.31 -13.48 -2.20
N MET A 75 -6.13 -13.44 -2.84
CA MET A 75 -5.65 -12.27 -3.58
C MET A 75 -6.58 -11.92 -4.75
N SER A 76 -7.27 -12.90 -5.31
CA SER A 76 -8.24 -12.73 -6.40
C SER A 76 -9.65 -12.34 -5.93
N VAL A 77 -9.94 -12.48 -4.62
CA VAL A 77 -11.24 -12.13 -4.05
C VAL A 77 -11.44 -10.62 -4.10
N ARG A 78 -12.68 -10.18 -4.34
CA ARG A 78 -13.02 -8.75 -4.40
C ARG A 78 -13.31 -8.20 -3.01
N VAL A 79 -12.99 -6.93 -2.80
CA VAL A 79 -13.25 -6.20 -1.55
C VAL A 79 -14.75 -6.24 -1.20
N GLY A 80 -15.63 -6.12 -2.19
CA GLY A 80 -17.09 -6.17 -1.98
C GLY A 80 -17.62 -7.52 -1.50
N SER A 81 -16.82 -8.59 -1.54
CA SER A 81 -17.17 -9.88 -0.96
C SER A 81 -16.93 -9.93 0.56
N LEU A 82 -16.25 -8.93 1.13
CA LEU A 82 -16.09 -8.79 2.57
C LEU A 82 -17.38 -8.21 3.17
N ASP A 83 -17.77 -8.72 4.34
CA ASP A 83 -18.90 -8.19 5.13
C ASP A 83 -18.49 -6.87 5.84
N LEU A 84 -18.23 -5.84 5.04
CA LEU A 84 -17.83 -4.52 5.52
C LEU A 84 -19.07 -3.73 5.92
N ARG A 85 -19.09 -3.27 7.17
CA ARG A 85 -20.13 -2.35 7.65
C ARG A 85 -19.82 -0.93 7.18
N ALA A 86 -20.86 -0.19 6.82
CA ALA A 86 -20.73 1.24 6.56
C ALA A 86 -20.19 1.94 7.83
N PRO A 87 -19.05 2.65 7.75
CA PRO A 87 -18.49 3.32 8.91
C PRO A 87 -19.36 4.52 9.27
N LEU A 88 -19.41 4.84 10.56
CA LEU A 88 -19.84 6.16 11.00
C LEU A 88 -18.88 7.21 10.43
N THR A 89 -19.37 8.41 10.14
CA THR A 89 -18.57 9.51 9.60
C THR A 89 -18.80 10.79 10.41
N VAL A 90 -17.79 11.64 10.51
CA VAL A 90 -17.89 12.95 11.16
C VAL A 90 -17.65 14.06 10.15
N ALA A 91 -18.27 15.22 10.36
CA ALA A 91 -18.03 16.40 9.54
C ALA A 91 -16.76 17.12 10.02
N PRO A 92 -16.02 17.82 9.13
CA PRO A 92 -14.72 18.42 9.47
C PRO A 92 -14.80 19.51 10.54
N ASP A 93 -15.96 20.14 10.70
CA ASP A 93 -16.27 21.20 11.66
C ASP A 93 -16.66 20.68 13.06
N VAL A 94 -16.91 19.37 13.20
CA VAL A 94 -17.18 18.73 14.50
C VAL A 94 -15.97 18.90 15.41
N SER A 95 -16.21 19.18 16.69
CA SER A 95 -15.11 19.39 17.63
C SER A 95 -14.38 18.08 17.93
N VAL A 96 -13.13 18.21 18.33
CA VAL A 96 -12.30 17.09 18.81
C VAL A 96 -12.95 16.40 20.02
N SER A 97 -13.52 17.15 20.95
CA SER A 97 -14.21 16.59 22.13
C SER A 97 -15.39 15.70 21.73
N GLU A 98 -16.26 16.18 20.84
CA GLU A 98 -17.41 15.40 20.34
C GLU A 98 -16.97 14.14 19.59
N THR A 99 -15.84 14.21 18.87
CA THR A 99 -15.27 13.04 18.19
C THR A 99 -14.75 12.01 19.18
N LEU A 100 -14.10 12.43 20.28
CA LEU A 100 -13.65 11.51 21.34
C LEU A 100 -14.82 10.86 22.08
N GLU A 101 -15.90 11.60 22.30
CA GLU A 101 -17.15 11.04 22.86
C GLU A 101 -17.77 10.00 21.93
N LEU A 102 -17.76 10.25 20.62
CA LEU A 102 -18.21 9.30 19.61
C LEU A 102 -17.39 8.01 19.66
N PHE A 103 -16.06 8.10 19.75
CA PHE A 103 -15.18 6.94 19.88
C PHE A 103 -15.54 6.06 21.09
N ASN A 104 -15.74 6.70 22.25
CA ASN A 104 -16.11 5.97 23.46
C ASN A 104 -17.53 5.36 23.39
N ARG A 105 -18.51 6.12 22.87
CA ARG A 105 -19.91 5.68 22.79
C ARG A 105 -20.09 4.50 21.84
N GLU A 106 -19.46 4.57 20.66
CA GLU A 106 -19.61 3.58 19.60
C GLU A 106 -18.55 2.47 19.68
N SER A 107 -17.61 2.56 20.62
CA SER A 107 -16.49 1.63 20.80
C SER A 107 -15.67 1.48 19.50
N ILE A 108 -15.30 2.62 18.89
CA ILE A 108 -14.48 2.68 17.67
C ILE A 108 -13.26 3.58 17.89
N ASP A 109 -12.14 3.24 17.24
CA ASP A 109 -10.88 3.99 17.38
C ASP A 109 -10.55 4.88 16.18
N GLN A 110 -11.38 4.85 15.15
CA GLN A 110 -11.17 5.58 13.90
C GLN A 110 -12.48 5.93 13.22
N VAL A 111 -12.50 7.07 12.52
CA VAL A 111 -13.66 7.58 11.80
C VAL A 111 -13.23 8.36 10.56
N PRO A 112 -13.85 8.12 9.38
CA PRO A 112 -13.68 9.00 8.23
C PRO A 112 -14.26 10.39 8.49
N VAL A 113 -13.48 11.41 8.14
CA VAL A 113 -13.92 12.81 8.14
C VAL A 113 -14.43 13.14 6.73
N VAL A 114 -15.71 13.44 6.61
CA VAL A 114 -16.41 13.63 5.33
C VAL A 114 -17.16 14.95 5.35
N GLU A 115 -16.98 15.74 4.31
CA GLU A 115 -17.70 16.99 4.13
C GLU A 115 -19.17 16.75 3.79
N ARG A 116 -20.09 17.32 4.58
CA ARG A 116 -21.54 17.09 4.44
C ARG A 116 -22.11 17.55 3.09
N SER A 117 -21.58 18.65 2.54
CA SER A 117 -22.10 19.29 1.33
C SER A 117 -21.66 18.58 0.05
N SER A 118 -20.40 18.16 -0.02
CA SER A 118 -19.79 17.59 -1.22
C SER A 118 -19.64 16.07 -1.17
N GLY A 119 -19.73 15.46 0.01
CA GLY A 119 -19.36 14.06 0.23
C GLY A 119 -17.86 13.80 0.08
N ALA A 120 -17.04 14.86 -0.01
CA ALA A 120 -15.59 14.72 -0.12
C ALA A 120 -15.00 14.20 1.19
N ILE A 121 -14.19 13.14 1.07
CA ILE A 121 -13.42 12.61 2.20
C ILE A 121 -12.23 13.55 2.44
N VAL A 122 -12.22 14.19 3.60
CA VAL A 122 -11.13 15.05 4.08
C VAL A 122 -9.97 14.21 4.58
N GLY A 123 -10.27 13.10 5.28
CA GLY A 123 -9.25 12.22 5.81
C GLY A 123 -9.77 11.21 6.82
N MET A 124 -8.86 10.60 7.57
CA MET A 124 -9.15 9.68 8.67
C MET A 124 -8.74 10.29 10.01
N ALA A 125 -9.67 10.38 10.95
CA ALA A 125 -9.38 10.74 12.33
C ALA A 125 -9.24 9.47 13.18
N THR A 126 -8.22 9.41 14.03
CA THR A 126 -7.99 8.28 14.95
C THR A 126 -7.84 8.75 16.37
N LEU A 127 -8.29 7.93 17.32
CA LEU A 127 -8.16 8.17 18.76
C LEU A 127 -6.68 8.43 19.12
N SER A 128 -5.78 7.56 18.66
CA SER A 128 -4.34 7.68 18.93
C SER A 128 -3.75 9.02 18.46
N ASN A 129 -4.07 9.47 17.23
CA ASN A 129 -3.52 10.71 16.70
C ASN A 129 -4.03 11.92 17.47
N ILE A 130 -5.35 11.98 17.68
CA ILE A 130 -6.02 13.07 18.42
C ILE A 130 -5.46 13.16 19.84
N THR A 131 -5.43 12.03 20.58
CA THR A 131 -4.89 11.99 21.94
C THR A 131 -3.42 12.40 21.97
N SER A 132 -2.60 11.95 21.03
CA SER A 132 -1.18 12.34 20.98
C SER A 132 -0.99 13.84 20.77
N ARG A 133 -1.84 14.48 19.95
CA ARG A 133 -1.76 15.92 19.67
C ARG A 133 -2.25 16.76 20.84
N ILE A 134 -3.28 16.31 21.56
CA ILE A 134 -3.74 16.95 22.80
C ILE A 134 -2.63 16.90 23.85
N ILE A 135 -2.00 15.73 24.07
CA ILE A 135 -0.90 15.57 25.04
C ILE A 135 0.28 16.50 24.71
N ARG A 136 0.58 16.70 23.42
CA ARG A 136 1.64 17.60 22.94
C ARG A 136 1.24 19.09 22.96
N GLY A 137 -0.02 19.41 23.25
CA GLY A 137 -0.55 20.78 23.22
C GLY A 137 -0.73 21.36 21.81
N SER A 138 -0.75 20.54 20.76
CA SER A 138 -0.90 20.98 19.35
C SER A 138 -2.33 20.84 18.80
N LEU A 139 -3.29 20.54 19.67
CA LEU A 139 -4.72 20.43 19.37
C LEU A 139 -5.52 20.67 20.65
N ALA A 140 -6.51 21.56 20.61
CA ALA A 140 -7.44 21.82 21.70
C ALA A 140 -8.73 21.00 21.55
N PRO A 141 -9.46 20.67 22.64
CA PRO A 141 -10.73 19.94 22.56
C PRO A 141 -11.82 20.64 21.73
N THR A 142 -11.76 21.98 21.63
CA THR A 142 -12.69 22.80 20.86
C THR A 142 -12.32 22.94 19.39
N ASP A 143 -11.12 22.48 18.98
CA ASP A 143 -10.67 22.60 17.60
C ASP A 143 -11.48 21.67 16.68
N PRO A 144 -11.62 22.02 15.39
CA PRO A 144 -12.27 21.17 14.41
C PRO A 144 -11.45 19.91 14.13
N VAL A 145 -12.13 18.76 14.11
CA VAL A 145 -11.52 17.44 13.87
C VAL A 145 -10.86 17.34 12.49
N GLY A 146 -11.32 18.10 11.50
CA GLY A 146 -10.71 18.16 10.18
C GLY A 146 -9.23 18.55 10.21
N SER A 147 -8.82 19.38 11.18
CA SER A 147 -7.42 19.79 11.37
C SER A 147 -6.54 18.66 11.94
N ALA A 148 -7.15 17.60 12.47
CA ALA A 148 -6.50 16.43 13.08
C ALA A 148 -6.58 15.16 12.20
N ALA A 149 -7.25 15.24 11.06
CA ALA A 149 -7.40 14.11 10.14
C ALA A 149 -6.10 13.84 9.36
N PHE A 150 -5.83 12.57 9.08
CA PHE A 150 -4.81 12.16 8.10
C PHE A 150 -5.39 12.26 6.69
N ASP A 151 -4.77 13.07 5.84
CA ASP A 151 -5.14 13.28 4.44
C ASP A 151 -4.51 12.24 3.49
N LYS A 152 -3.48 11.51 3.94
CA LYS A 152 -2.88 10.41 3.20
C LYS A 152 -3.65 9.10 3.42
N PHE A 153 -4.45 8.75 2.42
CA PHE A 153 -5.19 7.50 2.36
C PHE A 153 -5.42 7.09 0.91
N THR A 154 -5.67 5.79 0.69
CA THR A 154 -5.99 5.27 -0.63
C THR A 154 -7.47 4.93 -0.75
N LYS A 155 -8.10 5.33 -1.86
CA LYS A 155 -9.49 4.99 -2.19
C LYS A 155 -9.51 3.76 -3.09
N VAL A 156 -10.38 2.80 -2.78
CA VAL A 156 -10.60 1.60 -3.61
C VAL A 156 -12.08 1.36 -3.85
N THR A 157 -12.42 0.74 -4.97
CA THR A 157 -13.81 0.34 -5.24
C THR A 157 -14.09 -1.05 -4.67
N PRO A 158 -15.37 -1.42 -4.44
CA PRO A 158 -15.73 -2.79 -4.06
C PRO A 158 -15.25 -3.85 -5.05
N ASP A 159 -15.06 -3.48 -6.32
CA ASP A 159 -14.57 -4.39 -7.36
C ASP A 159 -13.07 -4.66 -7.29
N ALA A 160 -12.31 -3.90 -6.50
CA ALA A 160 -10.87 -4.10 -6.35
C ALA A 160 -10.57 -5.49 -5.75
N LYS A 161 -9.49 -6.11 -6.21
CA LYS A 161 -8.98 -7.39 -5.69
C LYS A 161 -8.27 -7.17 -4.35
N LEU A 162 -8.36 -8.13 -3.43
CA LEU A 162 -7.73 -8.05 -2.10
C LEU A 162 -6.20 -8.07 -2.18
N GLY A 163 -5.60 -8.69 -3.21
CA GLY A 163 -4.16 -8.63 -3.46
C GLY A 163 -3.67 -7.18 -3.59
N ALA A 164 -4.30 -6.40 -4.47
CA ALA A 164 -3.99 -4.99 -4.68
C ALA A 164 -4.20 -4.16 -3.42
N VAL A 165 -5.23 -4.45 -2.63
CA VAL A 165 -5.48 -3.78 -1.35
C VAL A 165 -4.39 -4.11 -0.33
N SER A 166 -3.98 -5.38 -0.23
CA SER A 166 -2.90 -5.81 0.66
C SER A 166 -1.58 -5.09 0.35
N ARG A 167 -1.20 -4.99 -0.93
CA ARG A 167 0.02 -4.26 -1.34
C ARG A 167 -0.04 -2.77 -0.95
N ARG A 168 -1.21 -2.15 -1.06
CA ARG A 168 -1.40 -0.76 -0.63
C ARG A 168 -1.26 -0.60 0.89
N LEU A 169 -1.76 -1.55 1.66
CA LEU A 169 -1.65 -1.54 3.12
C LEU A 169 -0.22 -1.67 3.65
N ASP A 170 0.74 -2.14 2.84
CA ASP A 170 2.17 -2.15 3.21
C ASP A 170 2.76 -0.73 3.30
N THR A 171 2.11 0.25 2.65
CA THR A 171 2.60 1.64 2.57
C THR A 171 1.63 2.66 3.16
N ASP A 172 0.33 2.43 3.01
CA ASP A 172 -0.73 3.30 3.50
C ASP A 172 -1.43 2.69 4.71
N HIS A 173 -1.68 3.52 5.72
CA HIS A 173 -2.30 3.06 6.97
C HIS A 173 -3.82 2.90 6.82
N PHE A 174 -4.42 3.55 5.82
CA PHE A 174 -5.86 3.55 5.60
C PHE A 174 -6.20 3.31 4.13
N VAL A 175 -7.10 2.37 3.90
CA VAL A 175 -7.75 2.15 2.62
C VAL A 175 -9.25 2.33 2.80
N LEU A 176 -9.83 3.30 2.09
CA LEU A 176 -11.27 3.56 2.14
C LEU A 176 -11.95 2.94 0.94
N VAL A 177 -12.94 2.08 1.22
CA VAL A 177 -13.80 1.50 0.19
C VAL A 177 -14.88 2.51 -0.16
N VAL A 178 -14.86 2.99 -1.41
CA VAL A 178 -15.80 4.00 -1.91
C VAL A 178 -16.63 3.43 -3.04
N GLN A 179 -17.94 3.68 -2.98
CA GLN A 179 -18.88 3.33 -4.06
C GLN A 179 -19.50 4.61 -4.60
N GLN A 180 -19.41 4.83 -5.91
CA GLN A 180 -20.18 5.90 -6.54
C GLN A 180 -21.65 5.50 -6.54
N GLN A 181 -22.48 6.21 -5.79
CA GLN A 181 -23.92 6.16 -5.99
C GLN A 181 -24.22 6.82 -7.34
N ARG A 182 -24.74 6.03 -8.30
CA ARG A 182 -25.42 6.59 -9.46
C ARG A 182 -26.66 7.33 -8.93
N GLN A 183 -26.69 8.65 -9.09
CA GLN A 183 -27.95 9.39 -9.04
C GLN A 183 -28.79 8.91 -10.24
N CYS A 184 -29.80 8.11 -9.96
CA CYS A 184 -30.88 7.83 -10.90
C CYS A 184 -31.86 9.00 -10.92
#